data_AF-A0A2N6Q3F4-F1
#
_entry.id   AF-A0A2N6Q3F4-F1
#
_cell.length_a   1.000
_cell.length_b   1.000
_cell.length_c   1.000
_cell.angle_alpha   90.00
_cell.angle_beta   90.00
_cell.angle_gamma   90.00
#
_symmetry.space_group_name_H-M   'P 1'
#
loop_
_entity.id
_entity.type
_entity.pdbx_description
1 polymer ?
#
loop_
_entity_poly.entity_id
_entity_poly.type
_entity_poly.pdbx_seq_one_letter_code
_entity_poly.pdbx_strand_id
1 'polypeptide(L)'
;MQTTTEQSGIRLAKQKTKFTVANKFEVFQSFEDGALARSEEKEFVSSFTGPIVFLVADGDEQFYDDQVVTVPNGKSAIQIGTYSYESKGGERTVPIIKFE
;
A
#
# COMPACT_ATOMS: atom_id res chain seq x y z
N MET A 1 -25.71 -15.56 -2.99
CA MET A 1 -24.42 -15.93 -2.36
C MET A 1 -23.66 -14.63 -2.16
N GLN A 2 -23.77 -14.04 -0.97
CA GLN A 2 -23.01 -12.85 -0.57
C GLN A 2 -21.90 -13.35 0.34
N THR A 3 -20.66 -13.27 -0.12
CA THR A 3 -19.48 -13.39 0.74
C THR A 3 -18.78 -12.05 0.68
N THR A 4 -19.31 -11.06 1.41
CA THR A 4 -18.54 -9.87 1.74
C THR A 4 -18.08 -10.07 3.16
N THR A 5 -16.97 -10.78 3.34
CA THR A 5 -16.22 -10.75 4.58
C THR A 5 -15.89 -9.28 4.83
N GLU A 6 -16.44 -8.70 5.90
CA GLU A 6 -15.96 -7.42 6.37
C GLU A 6 -14.45 -7.55 6.61
N GLN A 7 -13.63 -6.95 5.71
CA GLN A 7 -12.20 -6.81 5.93
C GLN A 7 -12.01 -5.88 7.13
N SER A 8 -11.91 -6.46 8.32
CA SER A 8 -11.96 -5.81 9.63
C SER A 8 -10.85 -4.77 9.90
N GLY A 9 -9.98 -4.50 8.93
CA GLY A 9 -8.90 -3.52 9.01
C GLY A 9 -9.02 -2.31 8.09
N ILE A 10 -9.96 -2.28 7.13
CA ILE A 10 -10.02 -1.19 6.14
C ILE A 10 -10.92 -0.05 6.59
N ARG A 11 -10.39 1.18 6.52
CA ARG A 11 -11.14 2.42 6.72
C ARG A 11 -10.92 3.37 5.55
N LEU A 12 -11.93 3.51 4.69
CA LEU A 12 -11.86 4.41 3.54
C LEU A 12 -11.94 5.88 3.96
N ALA A 13 -11.14 6.73 3.30
CA ALA A 13 -11.14 8.16 3.52
C ALA A 13 -12.35 8.82 2.84
N LYS A 14 -12.95 9.84 3.49
CA LYS A 14 -14.00 10.67 2.88
C LYS A 14 -13.47 11.45 1.67
N GLN A 15 -12.19 11.80 1.68
CA GLN A 15 -11.49 12.51 0.61
C GLN A 15 -10.20 11.77 0.29
N LYS A 16 -10.01 11.43 -0.98
CA LYS A 16 -8.77 10.86 -1.50
C LYS A 16 -7.72 11.96 -1.65
N THR A 17 -6.46 11.67 -1.35
CA THR A 17 -5.35 12.62 -1.46
C THR A 17 -4.18 12.01 -2.22
N LYS A 18 -3.39 12.85 -2.91
CA LYS A 18 -2.14 12.39 -3.53
C LYS A 18 -1.15 11.99 -2.44
N PHE A 19 -0.58 10.80 -2.57
CA PHE A 19 0.53 10.34 -1.75
C PHE A 19 1.84 10.76 -2.41
N THR A 20 2.43 11.86 -1.93
CA THR A 20 3.61 12.49 -2.57
C THR A 20 4.95 12.01 -2.02
N VAL A 21 4.92 11.20 -0.96
CA VAL A 21 6.12 10.76 -0.22
C VAL A 21 7.04 9.93 -1.12
N ALA A 22 6.51 8.95 -1.86
CA ALA A 22 7.30 8.03 -2.66
C ALA A 22 6.67 7.72 -4.03
N ASN A 23 7.52 7.32 -4.97
CA ASN A 23 7.11 6.80 -6.29
C ASN A 23 7.46 5.31 -6.46
N LYS A 24 8.18 4.72 -5.52
CA LYS A 24 8.52 3.30 -5.49
C LYS A 24 8.23 2.71 -4.13
N PHE A 25 7.90 1.42 -4.15
CA PHE A 25 7.47 0.66 -3.00
C PHE A 25 8.08 -0.74 -3.07
N GLU A 26 8.82 -1.15 -2.05
CA GLU A 26 9.35 -2.51 -1.93
C GLU A 26 8.38 -3.35 -1.10
N VAL A 27 7.80 -4.37 -1.72
CA VAL A 27 6.89 -5.30 -1.06
C VAL A 27 7.70 -6.16 -0.09
N PHE A 28 7.23 -6.28 1.15
CA PHE A 28 7.82 -7.20 2.13
C PHE A 28 6.82 -8.24 2.65
N GLN A 29 5.54 -8.11 2.28
CA GLN A 29 4.51 -9.09 2.59
C GLN A 29 3.35 -8.98 1.59
N SER A 30 3.21 -9.97 0.72
CA SER A 30 2.06 -10.10 -0.21
C SER A 30 0.83 -10.79 0.40
N PHE A 31 -0.36 -10.41 -0.06
CA PHE A 31 -1.66 -11.01 0.24
C PHE A 31 -2.47 -11.20 -1.06
N GLU A 32 -3.64 -11.84 -0.97
CA GLU A 32 -4.55 -11.99 -2.12
C GLU A 32 -5.07 -10.64 -2.64
N ASP A 33 -5.42 -9.72 -1.74
CA ASP A 33 -6.06 -8.43 -2.09
C ASP A 33 -5.08 -7.24 -2.19
N GLY A 34 -3.77 -7.49 -2.06
CA GLY A 34 -2.78 -6.42 -2.02
C GLY A 34 -1.48 -6.81 -1.33
N ALA A 35 -0.70 -5.81 -0.90
CA ALA A 35 0.60 -6.02 -0.27
C ALA A 35 0.95 -4.93 0.73
N LEU A 36 1.68 -5.29 1.79
CA LEU A 36 2.41 -4.32 2.61
C LEU A 36 3.77 -4.04 1.96
N ALA A 37 4.08 -2.75 1.79
CA ALA A 37 5.30 -2.31 1.13
C ALA A 37 5.96 -1.13 1.87
N ARG A 38 7.29 -1.06 1.84
CA ARG A 38 8.06 0.10 2.31
C ARG A 38 8.21 1.11 1.20
N SER A 39 7.93 2.37 1.50
CA SER A 39 8.12 3.47 0.56
C SER A 39 9.61 3.81 0.37
N GLU A 40 10.00 4.17 -0.84
CA GLU A 40 11.31 4.79 -1.11
C GLU A 40 11.39 6.17 -0.45
N GLU A 41 12.49 6.43 0.24
CA GLU A 41 12.88 7.76 0.68
C GLU A 41 13.68 8.45 -0.42
N LYS A 42 13.27 9.67 -0.80
CA LYS A 42 13.83 10.40 -1.95
C LYS A 42 15.16 11.10 -1.67
N GLU A 43 15.70 11.01 -0.45
CA GLU A 43 16.92 11.72 -0.06
C GLU A 43 18.20 10.93 -0.37
N PHE A 44 19.15 11.57 -1.07
CA PHE A 44 20.55 11.22 -1.39
C PHE A 44 20.89 9.80 -1.90
N VAL A 45 20.33 8.74 -1.34
CA VAL A 45 20.48 7.34 -1.73
C VAL A 45 19.12 6.65 -1.61
N SER A 46 18.57 6.18 -2.73
CA SER A 46 17.30 5.42 -2.77
C SER A 46 17.34 4.27 -1.77
N SER A 47 16.61 4.42 -0.67
CA SER A 47 16.48 3.41 0.40
C SER A 47 14.99 3.24 0.71
N PHE A 48 14.54 2.00 0.95
CA PHE A 48 13.16 1.70 1.33
C PHE A 48 12.94 1.84 2.83
N THR A 49 13.20 3.05 3.33
CA THR A 49 13.12 3.44 4.76
C THR A 49 11.91 4.34 5.06
N GLY A 50 11.14 4.69 4.02
CA GLY A 50 9.94 5.51 4.16
C GLY A 50 8.77 4.77 4.82
N PRO A 51 7.59 5.43 4.91
CA PRO A 51 6.42 4.85 5.55
C PRO A 51 6.01 3.53 4.89
N ILE A 52 5.52 2.61 5.72
CA ILE A 52 4.86 1.40 5.25
C ILE A 52 3.48 1.79 4.71
N VAL A 53 3.11 1.20 3.58
CA VAL A 53 1.81 1.37 2.94
C VAL A 53 1.18 0.01 2.65
N PHE A 54 -0.14 0.00 2.46
CA PHE A 54 -0.85 -1.12 1.85
C PHE A 54 -1.14 -0.77 0.38
N LEU A 55 -0.51 -1.46 -0.56
CA LEU A 55 -0.82 -1.38 -1.99
C LEU A 55 -2.03 -2.27 -2.25
N VAL A 56 -3.13 -1.68 -2.76
CA VAL A 56 -4.30 -2.46 -3.17
C VAL A 56 -4.02 -3.09 -4.54
N ALA A 57 -4.33 -4.38 -4.70
CA ALA A 57 -4.32 -5.01 -6.01
C ALA A 57 -5.51 -4.50 -6.85
N ASP A 58 -5.30 -4.17 -8.13
CA ASP A 58 -6.38 -3.85 -9.07
C ASP A 58 -6.47 -4.91 -10.18
N GLY A 59 -7.64 -5.55 -10.31
CA GLY A 59 -7.85 -6.61 -11.30
C GLY A 59 -6.96 -7.84 -11.06
N ASP A 60 -6.15 -8.19 -12.06
CA ASP A 60 -5.27 -9.37 -12.04
C ASP A 60 -3.86 -9.05 -11.49
N GLU A 61 -3.67 -7.89 -10.86
CA GLU A 61 -2.39 -7.52 -10.24
C GLU A 61 -2.03 -8.50 -9.11
N GLN A 62 -0.84 -9.10 -9.20
CA GLN A 62 -0.30 -9.99 -8.19
C GLN A 62 1.00 -9.40 -7.66
N PHE A 63 1.07 -9.23 -6.34
CA PHE A 63 2.29 -8.83 -5.66
C PHE A 63 3.05 -10.05 -5.14
N TYR A 64 4.37 -9.93 -5.04
CA TYR A 64 5.24 -10.91 -4.40
C TYR A 64 6.30 -10.22 -3.53
N ASP A 65 6.83 -10.93 -2.55
CA ASP A 65 7.85 -10.40 -1.64
C ASP A 65 9.12 -9.95 -2.39
N ASP A 66 9.75 -8.88 -1.91
CA ASP A 66 10.90 -8.19 -2.49
C ASP A 66 10.65 -7.52 -3.88
N GLN A 67 9.39 -7.50 -4.34
CA GLN A 67 9.03 -6.77 -5.56
C GLN A 67 9.15 -5.26 -5.36
N VAL A 68 9.85 -4.58 -6.27
CA VAL A 68 9.83 -3.11 -6.36
C VAL A 68 8.71 -2.68 -7.31
N VAL A 69 7.64 -2.12 -6.74
CA VAL A 69 6.51 -1.54 -7.46
C VAL A 69 6.78 -0.06 -7.68
N THR A 70 6.73 0.39 -8.94
CA THR A 70 6.86 1.81 -9.31
C THR A 70 5.50 2.34 -9.71
N VAL A 71 5.16 3.58 -9.33
CA VAL A 71 3.95 4.25 -9.81
C VAL A 71 3.92 4.20 -11.35
N PRO A 72 2.89 3.61 -11.98
CA PRO A 72 2.84 3.49 -13.43
C PRO A 72 2.87 4.85 -14.13
N ASN A 73 3.50 4.90 -15.31
CA ASN A 73 3.55 6.12 -16.11
C ASN A 73 2.14 6.67 -16.38
N GLY A 74 1.95 7.97 -16.14
CA GLY A 74 0.65 8.64 -16.31
C GLY A 74 -0.32 8.49 -15.13
N LYS A 75 0.01 7.68 -14.12
CA LYS A 75 -0.76 7.55 -12.87
C LYS A 75 -0.12 8.32 -11.71
N SER A 76 -0.87 8.47 -10.63
CA SER A 76 -0.44 8.99 -9.33
C SER A 76 -0.69 7.96 -8.24
N ALA A 77 0.16 7.93 -7.20
CA ALA A 77 -0.17 7.25 -5.95
C ALA A 77 -1.22 8.07 -5.20
N ILE A 78 -2.38 7.47 -4.92
CA ILE A 78 -3.51 8.08 -4.22
C ILE A 78 -3.75 7.34 -2.92
N GLN A 79 -3.72 8.07 -1.81
CA GLN A 79 -4.18 7.55 -0.53
C GLN A 79 -5.72 7.55 -0.51
N ILE A 80 -6.30 6.36 -0.37
CA ILE A 80 -7.76 6.16 -0.40
C ILE A 80 -8.34 5.76 0.97
N GLY A 81 -7.49 5.55 1.97
CA GLY A 81 -7.91 5.11 3.30
C GLY A 81 -6.73 4.67 4.16
N THR A 82 -7.02 3.87 5.17
CA THR A 82 -6.04 3.20 6.02
C THR A 82 -6.39 1.73 6.19
N TYR A 83 -5.35 0.91 6.33
CA TYR A 83 -5.43 -0.51 6.63
C TYR A 83 -4.79 -0.78 7.99
N SER A 84 -5.54 -1.43 8.87
CA SER A 84 -5.10 -1.88 10.18
C SER A 84 -4.84 -3.39 10.17
N TYR A 85 -3.73 -3.80 10.76
CA TYR A 85 -3.32 -5.21 10.86
C TYR A 85 -2.55 -5.50 12.15
N GLU A 86 -2.63 -6.74 12.61
CA GLU A 86 -1.84 -7.21 13.74
C GLU A 86 -0.40 -7.51 13.29
N SER A 87 0.57 -6.94 14.01
CA SER A 87 1.99 -7.23 13.83
C SER A 87 2.56 -7.84 15.11
N LYS A 88 3.78 -8.40 15.06
CA LYS A 88 4.48 -8.88 16.26
C LYS A 88 4.63 -7.79 17.35
N GLY A 89 4.60 -6.52 16.98
CA GLY A 89 4.66 -5.38 17.89
C GLY A 89 3.30 -4.77 18.25
N GLY A 90 2.19 -5.49 18.02
CA GLY A 90 0.82 -5.01 18.19
C GLY A 90 0.19 -4.47 16.91
N GLU A 91 -1.02 -3.96 17.04
CA GLU A 91 -1.79 -3.38 15.95
C GLU A 91 -1.02 -2.23 15.26
N ARG A 92 -1.00 -2.26 13.93
CA ARG A 92 -0.43 -1.22 13.07
C ARG A 92 -1.52 -0.66 12.19
N THR A 93 -1.41 0.61 11.82
CA THR A 93 -2.28 1.26 10.83
C THR A 93 -1.41 1.95 9.80
N VAL A 94 -1.67 1.68 8.52
CA VAL A 94 -0.89 2.19 7.38
C VAL A 94 -1.82 2.79 6.32
N PRO A 95 -1.38 3.74 5.49
CA PRO A 95 -2.19 4.26 4.39
C PRO A 95 -2.45 3.17 3.33
N ILE A 96 -3.66 3.16 2.78
CA ILE A 96 -3.98 2.38 1.59
C ILE A 96 -3.69 3.23 0.37
N ILE A 97 -2.89 2.71 -0.55
CA ILE A 97 -2.46 3.37 -1.78
C ILE A 97 -3.05 2.64 -2.98
N LYS A 98 -3.68 3.41 -3.87
CA LYS A 98 -4.11 2.98 -5.21
C LYS A 98 -3.41 3.83 -6.27
N PHE A 99 -3.09 3.23 -7.42
CA PHE A 99 -2.58 3.98 -8.57
C PHE A 99 -3.72 4.39 -9.49
N GLU A 100 -3.97 5.70 -9.60
CA GLU A 100 -5.03 6.30 -10.44
C GLU A 100 -4.45 7.28 -11.46
#